data_AF-A0A0S3R3J9-F1
#
_entry.id   AF-A0A0S3R3J9-F1
#
_cell.length_a   1.000
_cell.length_b   1.000
_cell.length_c   1.000
_cell.angle_alpha   90.00
_cell.angle_beta   90.00
_cell.angle_gamma   90.00
#
_symmetry.space_group_name_H-M   'P 1'
#
loop_
_entity.id
_entity.type
_entity.pdbx_description
1 polymer ?
#
loop_
_entity_poly.entity_id
_entity_poly.type
_entity_poly.pdbx_seq_one_letter_code
_entity_poly.pdbx_strand_id
1 'polypeptide(L)'
;MGFWDGLQRERKEEVYAVGPLVRRVEKKPEDGKKGGVLQWMDEQPTESVVYVSFGSGGTMSGNQMREVALGLELSQQRFVWVVRPPCEGDASGSDFAMSYLPEGFLKRTEGVGVVVPM
;
A
#
# COMPACT_ATOMS: atom_id res chain seq x y z
N MET A 1 -49.93 31.79 0.23
CA MET A 1 -49.43 31.14 1.46
C MET A 1 -48.75 29.86 1.01
N GLY A 2 -47.45 29.95 0.74
CA GLY A 2 -46.71 28.93 0.00
C GLY A 2 -46.31 27.77 0.90
N PHE A 3 -46.59 26.55 0.44
CA PHE A 3 -46.20 25.25 1.02
C PHE A 3 -44.69 25.11 1.32
N TRP A 4 -43.87 26.05 0.85
CA TRP A 4 -42.41 26.01 0.89
C TRP A 4 -41.75 26.86 1.99
N ASP A 5 -42.49 27.69 2.74
CA ASP A 5 -41.94 28.50 3.85
C ASP A 5 -41.48 27.65 5.06
N GLY A 6 -41.76 26.35 5.07
CA GLY A 6 -41.47 25.45 6.18
C GLY A 6 -40.18 24.64 6.08
N LEU A 7 -39.43 24.71 4.98
CA LEU A 7 -38.31 23.80 4.72
C LEU A 7 -36.91 24.42 4.89
N GLN A 8 -36.78 25.44 5.73
CA GLN A 8 -35.48 25.91 6.22
C GLN A 8 -35.43 25.86 7.75
N ARG A 9 -35.51 24.64 8.28
CA ARG A 9 -34.92 24.36 9.59
C ARG A 9 -33.70 23.50 9.35
N GLU A 10 -32.60 24.15 8.98
CA GLU A 10 -31.26 23.57 9.09
C GLU A 10 -31.08 23.13 10.55
N ARG A 11 -31.34 21.87 10.84
CA ARG A 11 -30.87 21.27 12.08
C ARG A 11 -29.37 21.17 11.94
N LYS A 12 -28.66 22.11 12.58
CA LYS A 12 -27.22 22.00 12.80
C LYS A 12 -27.00 20.84 13.77
N GLU A 13 -26.97 19.63 13.25
CA GLU A 13 -26.66 18.45 14.06
C GLU A 13 -25.24 18.59 14.60
N GLU A 14 -25.04 18.18 15.86
CA GLU A 14 -23.75 18.31 16.52
C GLU A 14 -22.73 17.36 15.88
N VAL A 15 -21.64 17.93 15.37
CA VAL A 15 -20.55 17.17 14.76
C VAL A 15 -19.52 16.85 15.81
N TYR A 16 -19.28 15.56 16.05
CA TYR A 16 -18.29 15.06 17.01
C TYR A 16 -17.07 14.51 16.28
N ALA A 17 -15.93 15.17 16.43
CA ALA A 17 -14.66 14.66 15.93
C ALA A 17 -14.12 13.55 16.83
N VAL A 18 -14.45 12.29 16.51
CA VAL A 18 -14.08 11.09 17.30
C VAL A 18 -12.92 10.27 16.71
N GLY A 19 -12.21 10.83 15.72
CA GLY A 19 -11.06 10.17 15.09
C GLY A 19 -9.79 10.24 15.93
N PRO A 20 -8.76 9.41 15.63
CA PRO A 20 -8.74 8.38 14.59
C PRO A 20 -9.26 7.02 15.07
N LEU A 21 -10.20 6.43 14.33
CA LEU A 21 -10.66 5.05 14.53
C LEU A 21 -9.83 4.10 13.66
N VAL A 22 -8.68 3.69 14.17
CA VAL A 22 -7.72 2.82 13.46
C VAL A 22 -7.72 1.40 14.02
N ARG A 23 -7.32 0.44 13.18
CA ARG A 23 -7.16 -0.96 13.59
C ARG A 23 -6.17 -1.04 14.77
N ARG A 24 -6.57 -1.73 15.84
CA ARG A 24 -5.66 -2.05 16.95
C ARG A 24 -4.66 -3.11 16.50
N VAL A 25 -3.39 -2.91 16.84
CA VAL A 25 -2.36 -3.92 16.62
C VAL A 25 -2.53 -4.99 17.69
N GLU A 26 -3.06 -6.15 17.29
CA GLU A 26 -3.14 -7.31 18.18
C GLU A 26 -1.76 -7.97 18.24
N LYS A 27 -1.22 -8.15 19.46
CA LYS A 27 -0.06 -9.00 19.67
C LYS A 27 -0.51 -10.44 19.43
N LYS A 28 -0.19 -11.01 18.27
CA LYS A 28 -0.30 -12.45 18.07
C LYS A 28 0.63 -13.16 19.08
N PRO A 29 0.25 -14.34 19.60
CA PRO A 29 1.16 -15.17 20.38
C PRO A 29 2.45 -15.44 19.60
N GLU A 30 3.60 -15.42 20.27
CA GLU A 30 4.93 -15.64 19.66
C GLU A 30 5.06 -17.01 18.94
N ASP A 31 4.13 -17.94 19.18
CA ASP A 31 4.09 -19.25 18.54
C ASP A 31 3.63 -19.23 17.07
N GLY A 32 3.16 -18.08 16.56
CA GLY A 32 2.80 -17.91 15.16
C GLY A 32 4.02 -17.58 14.31
N LYS A 33 4.38 -18.45 13.35
CA LYS A 33 5.39 -18.13 12.31
C LYS A 33 5.10 -16.75 11.73
N LYS A 34 5.99 -15.78 11.98
CA LYS A 34 5.95 -14.47 11.32
C LYS A 34 6.01 -14.72 9.80
N GLY A 35 5.17 -14.03 9.03
CA GLY A 35 5.24 -14.09 7.57
C GLY A 35 6.60 -13.59 7.08
N GLY A 36 7.07 -14.08 5.93
CA GLY A 36 8.44 -13.81 5.45
C GLY A 36 8.82 -12.33 5.38
N VAL A 37 7.87 -11.45 5.03
CA VAL A 37 8.10 -9.98 5.00
C VAL A 37 8.39 -9.42 6.40
N LEU A 38 7.66 -9.88 7.42
CA LEU A 38 7.86 -9.40 8.79
C LEU A 38 9.20 -9.88 9.36
N GLN A 39 9.60 -11.12 9.04
CA GLN A 39 10.93 -11.62 9.41
C GLN A 39 12.04 -10.81 8.71
N TRP A 40 11.90 -10.53 7.41
CA TRP A 40 12.85 -9.68 6.70
C TRP A 40 12.93 -8.26 7.31
N MET A 41 11.79 -7.70 7.73
CA MET A 41 11.75 -6.40 8.42
C MET A 41 12.44 -6.42 9.78
N ASP A 42 12.34 -7.52 10.53
CA ASP A 42 13.01 -7.68 11.84
C ASP A 42 14.55 -7.60 11.71
N GLU A 43 15.10 -7.89 10.53
CA GLU A 43 16.55 -7.86 10.25
C GLU A 43 17.07 -6.48 9.82
N GLN A 44 16.19 -5.49 9.62
CA GLN A 44 16.59 -4.16 9.14
C GLN A 44 16.88 -3.18 10.28
N PRO A 45 17.75 -2.18 10.06
CA PRO A 45 17.93 -1.09 11.03
C PRO A 45 16.61 -0.37 11.34
N THR A 46 16.50 0.15 12.56
CA THR A 46 15.35 0.95 13.00
C THR A 46 15.09 2.11 12.03
N GLU A 47 13.82 2.33 11.69
CA GLU A 47 13.36 3.45 10.84
C GLU A 47 14.02 3.53 9.45
N SER A 48 14.51 2.39 8.92
CA SER A 48 15.26 2.37 7.66
C SER A 48 14.51 1.85 6.43
N VAL A 49 13.26 1.41 6.59
CA VAL A 49 12.46 0.76 5.53
C VAL A 49 11.28 1.64 5.12
N VAL A 50 11.17 1.91 3.82
CA VAL A 50 10.03 2.60 3.22
C VAL A 50 8.93 1.61 2.88
N TYR A 51 7.73 1.80 3.41
CA TYR A 51 6.55 1.03 3.00
C TYR A 51 5.82 1.75 1.86
N VAL A 52 5.68 1.07 0.72
CA VAL A 52 5.02 1.60 -0.48
C VAL A 52 3.75 0.81 -0.74
N SER A 53 2.60 1.48 -0.63
CA SER A 53 1.29 0.91 -0.94
C SER A 53 0.31 2.01 -1.35
N PHE A 54 -0.49 1.71 -2.38
CA PHE A 54 -1.49 2.64 -2.93
C PHE A 54 -2.91 2.30 -2.44
N GLY A 55 -3.03 1.69 -1.25
CA GLY A 55 -4.32 1.28 -0.68
C GLY A 55 -4.94 0.08 -1.38
N SER A 56 -6.17 -0.31 -1.01
CA SER A 56 -6.85 -1.51 -1.54
C SER A 56 -7.33 -1.39 -2.99
N GLY A 57 -7.64 -0.18 -3.43
CA GLY A 57 -8.19 0.10 -4.76
C GLY A 57 -7.33 1.01 -5.64
N GLY A 58 -6.15 1.45 -5.17
CA GLY A 58 -5.24 2.22 -5.99
C GLY A 58 -4.60 1.36 -7.08
N THR A 59 -4.64 1.88 -8.30
CA THR A 59 -4.03 1.31 -9.50
C THR A 59 -3.20 2.38 -10.19
N MET A 60 -2.22 1.97 -11.00
CA MET A 60 -1.35 2.88 -11.76
C MET A 60 -1.09 2.32 -13.15
N SER A 61 -0.65 3.15 -14.09
CA SER A 61 -0.25 2.66 -15.42
C SER A 61 1.06 1.86 -15.36
N GLY A 62 1.33 1.04 -16.38
CA GLY A 62 2.59 0.28 -16.44
C GLY A 62 3.83 1.19 -16.44
N ASN A 63 3.74 2.34 -17.11
CA ASN A 63 4.79 3.35 -17.10
C ASN A 63 5.02 3.93 -15.70
N GLN A 64 3.96 4.25 -14.95
CA GLN A 64 4.11 4.73 -13.57
C GLN A 64 4.73 3.67 -12.66
N MET A 65 4.32 2.41 -12.81
CA MET A 65 4.90 1.29 -12.07
C MET A 65 6.40 1.13 -12.36
N ARG A 66 6.79 1.25 -13.62
CA ARG A 66 8.20 1.22 -14.04
C ARG A 66 9.00 2.36 -13.40
N GLU A 67 8.50 3.59 -13.42
CA GLU A 67 9.18 4.73 -12.81
C GLU A 67 9.30 4.60 -11.29
N VAL A 68 8.28 4.06 -10.61
CA VAL A 68 8.36 3.73 -9.17
C VAL A 68 9.45 2.70 -8.91
N ALA A 69 9.51 1.62 -9.70
CA ALA A 69 10.55 0.60 -9.57
C ALA A 69 11.96 1.20 -9.74
N LEU A 70 12.17 2.00 -10.78
CA LEU A 70 13.45 2.67 -11.02
C LEU A 70 13.80 3.65 -9.89
N GLY A 71 12.83 4.41 -9.40
CA GLY A 71 13.02 5.32 -8.28
C GLY A 71 13.44 4.59 -7.00
N LEU A 72 12.80 3.46 -6.69
CA LEU A 72 13.17 2.61 -5.55
C LEU A 72 14.59 2.07 -5.70
N GLU A 73 14.95 1.54 -6.86
CA GLU A 73 16.30 1.04 -7.16
C GLU A 73 17.36 2.14 -6.98
N LEU A 74 17.15 3.31 -7.61
CA LEU A 74 18.10 4.42 -7.57
C LEU A 74 18.21 5.08 -6.20
N SER A 75 17.16 5.02 -5.37
CA SER A 75 17.16 5.60 -4.02
C SER A 75 18.14 4.90 -3.06
N GLN A 76 18.48 3.64 -3.34
CA GLN A 76 19.25 2.75 -2.46
C GLN A 76 18.67 2.64 -1.04
N GLN A 77 17.40 3.02 -0.85
CA GLN A 77 16.68 2.85 0.40
C GLN A 77 16.12 1.44 0.47
N ARG A 78 15.97 0.93 1.70
CA ARG A 78 15.29 -0.34 1.90
C ARG A 78 13.79 -0.13 1.72
N PHE A 79 13.10 -1.10 1.12
CA PHE A 79 11.67 -0.94 0.88
C PHE A 79 10.88 -2.24 0.98
N VAL A 80 9.61 -2.09 1.34
CA VAL A 80 8.57 -3.10 1.12
C VAL A 80 7.54 -2.48 0.18
N TRP A 81 7.37 -3.05 -1.00
CA TRP A 81 6.44 -2.53 -2.00
C TRP A 81 5.34 -3.54 -2.31
N VAL A 82 4.10 -3.16 -2.00
CA VAL A 82 2.92 -3.94 -2.41
C VAL A 82 2.56 -3.59 -3.84
N VAL A 83 2.66 -4.57 -4.73
CA VAL A 83 2.41 -4.40 -6.17
C VAL A 83 1.11 -5.07 -6.60
N ARG A 84 0.44 -4.43 -7.56
CA ARG A 84 -0.70 -4.98 -8.28
C ARG A 84 -0.48 -4.83 -9.78
N PRO A 85 -1.18 -5.62 -10.61
CA PRO A 85 -1.19 -5.39 -12.05
C PRO A 85 -1.59 -3.93 -12.37
N PRO A 86 -0.97 -3.30 -13.38
CA PRO A 86 -1.34 -1.97 -13.84
C PRO A 86 -2.81 -1.88 -14.30
N CYS A 87 -3.36 -0.67 -14.36
CA CYS A 87 -4.73 -0.41 -14.83
C CYS A 87 -5.05 -0.99 -16.21
N GLU A 88 -4.02 -1.06 -17.06
CA GLU A 88 -4.10 -1.49 -18.46
C GLU A 88 -3.86 -2.99 -18.63
N GLY A 89 -3.49 -3.69 -17.54
CA GLY A 89 -3.25 -5.12 -17.53
C GLY A 89 -4.51 -5.91 -17.22
N ASP A 90 -4.58 -7.14 -17.75
CA ASP A 90 -5.58 -8.10 -17.31
C ASP A 90 -5.42 -8.34 -15.80
N ALA A 91 -6.54 -8.44 -15.07
CA ALA A 91 -6.55 -8.74 -13.63
C ALA A 91 -6.10 -10.18 -13.30
N SER A 92 -5.28 -10.79 -14.16
CA SER A 92 -4.85 -12.17 -14.10
C SER A 92 -3.72 -12.38 -13.07
N GLY A 93 -4.07 -12.38 -11.79
CA GLY A 93 -3.28 -12.98 -10.71
C GLY A 93 -1.93 -12.32 -10.37
N SER A 94 -1.32 -12.83 -9.29
CA SER A 94 -0.10 -12.31 -8.65
C SER A 94 1.15 -12.38 -9.52
N ASP A 95 1.27 -13.41 -10.35
CA ASP A 95 2.47 -13.65 -11.18
C ASP A 95 2.59 -12.61 -12.30
N PHE A 96 1.45 -12.10 -12.76
CA PHE A 96 1.41 -11.10 -13.82
C PHE A 96 1.85 -9.72 -13.33
N ALA A 97 1.59 -9.36 -12.07
CA ALA A 97 2.06 -8.10 -11.48
C ALA A 97 3.60 -7.96 -11.54
N MET A 98 4.32 -9.06 -11.35
CA MET A 98 5.79 -9.08 -11.40
C MET A 98 6.34 -8.89 -12.82
N SER A 99 5.58 -9.29 -13.85
CA SER A 99 5.99 -9.13 -15.26
C SER A 99 6.11 -7.67 -15.71
N TYR A 100 5.50 -6.74 -14.98
CA TYR A 100 5.54 -5.31 -15.26
C TYR A 100 6.75 -4.59 -14.63
N LEU A 101 7.50 -5.30 -13.79
CA LEU A 101 8.72 -4.75 -13.21
C LEU A 101 9.83 -4.69 -14.27
N PRO A 102 10.73 -3.70 -14.19
CA PRO A 102 11.90 -3.66 -15.07
C PRO A 102 12.66 -4.99 -15.01
N GLU A 103 13.14 -5.44 -16.17
CA GLU A 103 13.91 -6.70 -16.25
C GLU A 103 15.05 -6.70 -15.23
N GLY A 104 15.16 -7.79 -14.46
CA GLY A 104 16.18 -7.96 -13.42
C GLY A 104 16.01 -7.12 -12.16
N PHE A 105 14.93 -6.33 -12.02
CA PHE A 105 14.69 -5.48 -10.84
C PHE A 105 14.74 -6.27 -9.52
N LEU A 106 14.06 -7.41 -9.44
CA LEU A 106 14.04 -8.26 -8.24
C LEU A 106 15.44 -8.74 -7.85
N LYS A 107 16.28 -9.05 -8.83
CA LYS A 107 17.67 -9.47 -8.60
C LYS A 107 18.54 -8.30 -8.16
N ARG A 108 18.38 -7.12 -8.77
CA ARG A 108 19.17 -5.93 -8.42
C ARG A 108 18.81 -5.35 -7.05
N THR A 109 17.57 -5.55 -6.60
CA THR A 109 17.08 -5.09 -5.30
C THR A 109 17.06 -6.18 -4.23
N GLU A 110 17.63 -7.34 -4.53
CA GLU A 110 17.76 -8.44 -3.58
C GLU A 110 18.50 -7.98 -2.31
N GLY A 111 17.94 -8.29 -1.15
CA GLY A 111 18.50 -7.91 0.16
C GLY A 111 18.19 -6.47 0.60
N VAL A 112 17.81 -5.56 -0.30
CA VAL A 112 17.39 -4.20 0.05
C VAL A 112 15.87 -3.99 -0.08
N GLY A 113 15.21 -4.76 -0.94
CA GLY A 113 13.79 -4.61 -1.22
C GLY A 113 13.02 -5.93 -1.14
N VAL A 114 11.78 -5.85 -0.68
CA VAL A 114 10.80 -6.94 -0.79
C VAL A 114 9.59 -6.47 -1.58
N VAL A 115 9.28 -7.19 -2.65
CA VAL A 115 8.07 -6.97 -3.45
C VAL A 115 7.01 -7.97 -3.01
N VAL A 116 5.83 -7.47 -2.65
CA VAL A 116 4.69 -8.27 -2.21
C VAL A 116 3.61 -8.16 -3.27
N PRO A 117 3.39 -9.21 -4.10
CA PRO A 117 2.27 -9.20 -5.02
C PRO A 117 0.96 -9.31 -4.24
N MET A 118 -0.04 -8.58 -4.70
CA MET A 118 -1.41 -8.64 -4.17
C MET A 118 -2.38 -9.28 -5.15
#